data_AF-A0A2N3A8P7-F1
#
_entry.id   AF-A0A2N3A8P7-F1
#
_cell.length_a   1.000
_cell.length_b   1.000
_cell.length_c   1.000
_cell.angle_alpha   90.00
_cell.angle_beta   90.00
_cell.angle_gamma   90.00
#
_symmetry.space_group_name_H-M   'P 1'
#
loop_
_entity.id
_entity.type
_entity.pdbx_description
1 polymer ?
#
loop_
_entity_poly.entity_id
_entity_poly.type
_entity_poly.pdbx_seq_one_letter_code
_entity_poly.pdbx_strand_id
1 'polypeptide(L)'
;MKLETFDDVMVSIRKNRDRPFHLLLGNGFSMAYDYKIFSYNALHDFVTKLEDDDLKIIFDVINTRNFEIIMQNLDNFSVLISAFDGSAKLKERIDAASVRLKMSLLEAVKALHPEHVFKVPEEESQICSTFIKNFLDSGGKIFSTNYDLLLYWVLMRNKVLNHVDGCGRELENQSEFVPEEEQNWSELIWGKYRDTQNIFYLHGALPFFDTGVSVVKEEYNQFNYLLDNISNRMEKGEYPIFVTAGDGAQKLNHIKHNEYLTYCYDSLCRTEGSLVTFGFNFGEYDEHIIEAINRAAKFGKKVPDRLWSIYIGVYSDADKAHIEQIKSRFKCKVHIYDAKTAKVWR
;
A
#
# COMPACT_ATOMS: atom_id res chain seq x y z
N MET A 1 12.84 17.62 -20.95
CA MET A 1 12.92 16.19 -21.38
C MET A 1 11.91 15.95 -22.50
N LYS A 2 12.12 14.98 -23.41
CA LYS A 2 11.09 14.62 -24.40
C LYS A 2 9.92 13.97 -23.64
N LEU A 3 8.70 14.43 -23.88
CA LEU A 3 7.49 13.79 -23.38
C LEU A 3 7.14 12.62 -24.30
N GLU A 4 7.19 11.41 -23.77
CA GLU A 4 6.85 10.16 -24.45
C GLU A 4 5.34 9.86 -24.31
N THR A 5 4.79 8.98 -25.14
CA THR A 5 3.46 8.37 -24.88
C THR A 5 3.62 7.05 -24.14
N PHE A 6 2.53 6.50 -23.60
CA PHE A 6 2.57 5.16 -23.02
C PHE A 6 2.88 4.08 -24.08
N ASP A 7 2.51 4.30 -25.35
CA ASP A 7 2.91 3.42 -26.45
C ASP A 7 4.45 3.39 -26.63
N ASP A 8 5.14 4.51 -26.44
CA ASP A 8 6.61 4.54 -26.45
C ASP A 8 7.20 3.70 -25.28
N VAL A 9 6.56 3.72 -24.11
CA VAL A 9 6.92 2.87 -22.97
C VAL A 9 6.70 1.39 -23.33
N MET A 10 5.56 1.05 -23.94
CA MET A 10 5.26 -0.30 -24.40
C MET A 10 6.25 -0.79 -25.47
N VAL A 11 6.67 0.09 -26.38
CA VAL A 11 7.74 -0.22 -27.35
C VAL A 11 9.06 -0.50 -26.63
N SER A 12 9.37 0.23 -25.56
CA SER A 12 10.55 -0.02 -24.73
C SER A 12 10.50 -1.38 -24.04
N ILE A 13 9.35 -1.77 -23.49
CA ILE A 13 9.12 -3.10 -22.90
C ILE A 13 9.36 -4.19 -23.95
N ARG A 14 8.70 -4.10 -25.11
CA ARG A 14 8.78 -5.12 -26.18
C ARG A 14 10.19 -5.27 -26.77
N LYS A 15 10.98 -4.19 -26.80
CA LYS A 15 12.35 -4.20 -27.32
C LYS A 15 13.37 -4.80 -26.36
N ASN A 16 13.08 -4.84 -25.06
CA ASN A 16 14.00 -5.31 -24.02
C ASN A 16 13.44 -6.54 -23.31
N ARG A 17 13.30 -7.66 -24.03
CA ARG A 17 12.63 -8.88 -23.52
C ARG A 17 13.33 -9.53 -22.32
N ASP A 18 14.66 -9.40 -22.22
CA ASP A 18 15.45 -9.96 -21.12
C ASP A 18 15.54 -9.01 -19.91
N ARG A 19 14.84 -7.87 -19.95
CA ARG A 19 14.84 -6.86 -18.88
C ARG A 19 13.46 -6.81 -18.23
N PRO A 20 13.35 -6.97 -16.90
CA PRO A 20 12.09 -6.81 -16.22
C PRO A 20 11.66 -5.33 -16.20
N PHE A 21 10.37 -5.09 -16.41
CA PHE A 21 9.73 -3.79 -16.23
C PHE A 21 8.76 -3.85 -15.06
N HIS A 22 9.11 -3.15 -14.00
CA HIS A 22 8.33 -3.05 -12.78
C HIS A 22 7.34 -1.89 -12.87
N LEU A 23 6.25 -1.97 -12.11
CA LEU A 23 5.25 -0.93 -12.02
C LEU A 23 5.21 -0.40 -10.58
N LEU A 24 5.23 0.92 -10.39
CA LEU A 24 4.93 1.59 -9.14
C LEU A 24 3.63 2.38 -9.28
N LEU A 25 2.62 1.95 -8.53
CA LEU A 25 1.32 2.61 -8.44
C LEU A 25 1.30 3.57 -7.25
N GLY A 26 0.94 4.82 -7.53
CA GLY A 26 0.66 5.83 -6.51
C GLY A 26 -0.81 6.16 -6.41
N ASN A 27 -1.18 7.05 -5.47
CA ASN A 27 -2.57 7.41 -5.20
C ASN A 27 -3.32 7.89 -6.45
N GLY A 28 -2.59 8.48 -7.41
CA GLY A 28 -3.15 8.87 -8.70
C GLY A 28 -3.74 7.70 -9.52
N PHE A 29 -3.35 6.45 -9.23
CA PHE A 29 -3.97 5.25 -9.80
C PHE A 29 -5.45 5.17 -9.43
N SER A 30 -5.78 5.29 -8.14
CA SER A 30 -7.14 5.21 -7.64
C SER A 30 -7.92 6.50 -7.90
N MET A 31 -7.25 7.67 -7.84
CA MET A 31 -7.85 8.94 -8.25
C MET A 31 -8.25 8.97 -9.74
N ALA A 32 -7.48 8.31 -10.60
CA ALA A 32 -7.79 8.22 -12.02
C ALA A 32 -9.04 7.36 -12.28
N TYR A 33 -9.38 6.44 -11.37
CA TYR A 33 -10.64 5.69 -11.42
C TYR A 33 -11.81 6.56 -10.92
N ASP A 34 -11.68 7.11 -9.71
CA ASP A 34 -12.68 8.03 -9.16
C ASP A 34 -12.04 9.00 -8.15
N TYR A 35 -11.82 10.24 -8.59
CA TYR A 35 -11.23 11.30 -7.78
C TYR A 35 -12.13 11.79 -6.63
N LYS A 36 -13.44 11.46 -6.64
CA LYS A 36 -14.36 11.82 -5.56
C LYS A 36 -14.26 10.84 -4.40
N ILE A 37 -14.02 9.57 -4.70
CA ILE A 37 -13.94 8.48 -3.73
C ILE A 37 -12.52 8.38 -3.17
N PHE A 38 -11.52 8.40 -4.05
CA PHE A 38 -10.12 8.27 -3.68
C PHE A 38 -9.47 9.65 -3.75
N SER A 39 -9.28 10.32 -2.61
CA SER A 39 -8.54 11.59 -2.53
C SER A 39 -7.17 11.39 -1.88
N TYR A 40 -6.16 12.13 -2.35
CA TYR A 40 -4.76 11.99 -1.92
C TYR A 40 -4.56 12.10 -0.41
N ASN A 41 -5.45 12.84 0.25
CA ASN A 41 -5.42 13.08 1.66
C ASN A 41 -6.67 12.55 2.37
N ALA A 42 -7.52 11.71 1.79
CA ALA A 42 -8.84 11.47 2.39
C ALA A 42 -8.78 11.02 3.87
N LEU A 43 -7.86 10.11 4.21
CA LEU A 43 -7.56 9.72 5.60
C LEU A 43 -6.76 10.77 6.39
N HIS A 44 -5.93 11.55 5.72
CA HIS A 44 -5.18 12.65 6.36
C HIS A 44 -6.08 13.85 6.68
N ASP A 45 -6.82 14.34 5.69
CA ASP A 45 -7.91 15.30 5.77
C ASP A 45 -8.90 14.87 6.85
N PHE A 46 -9.27 13.59 6.89
CA PHE A 46 -10.09 13.04 7.95
C PHE A 46 -9.48 13.31 9.34
N VAL A 47 -8.21 12.97 9.54
CA VAL A 47 -7.49 13.27 10.81
C VAL A 47 -7.43 14.76 11.10
N THR A 48 -7.12 15.59 10.12
CA THR A 48 -6.97 17.04 10.32
C THR A 48 -8.30 17.79 10.53
N LYS A 49 -9.40 17.24 10.02
CA LYS A 49 -10.76 17.78 10.18
C LYS A 49 -11.49 17.23 11.41
N LEU A 50 -10.85 16.36 12.18
CA LEU A 50 -11.39 15.96 13.49
C LEU A 50 -11.43 17.18 14.41
N GLU A 51 -12.63 17.71 14.61
CA GLU A 51 -12.92 18.73 15.61
C GLU A 51 -13.08 18.09 17.00
N ASP A 52 -12.04 17.40 17.46
CA ASP A 52 -12.00 16.77 18.78
C ASP A 52 -10.73 17.19 19.52
N ASP A 53 -10.89 17.94 20.61
CA ASP A 53 -9.78 18.49 21.38
C ASP A 53 -8.94 17.40 22.05
N ASP A 54 -9.54 16.29 22.46
CA ASP A 54 -8.79 15.16 23.05
C ASP A 54 -7.93 14.50 21.98
N LEU A 55 -8.47 14.25 20.78
CA LEU A 55 -7.72 13.64 19.69
C LEU A 55 -6.58 14.54 19.23
N LYS A 56 -6.80 15.86 19.12
CA LYS A 56 -5.72 16.82 18.80
C LYS A 56 -4.57 16.72 19.80
N ILE A 57 -4.88 16.72 21.10
CA ILE A 57 -3.87 16.54 22.16
C ILE A 57 -3.13 15.21 21.97
N ILE A 58 -3.83 14.11 21.68
CA ILE A 58 -3.23 12.79 21.47
C ILE A 58 -2.26 12.81 20.28
N PHE A 59 -2.68 13.35 19.12
CA PHE A 59 -1.82 13.44 17.93
C PHE A 59 -0.59 14.32 18.18
N ASP A 60 -0.75 15.44 18.89
CA ASP A 60 0.34 16.35 19.22
C ASP A 60 1.37 15.70 20.17
N VAL A 61 0.91 14.92 21.15
CA VAL A 61 1.79 14.27 22.14
C VAL A 61 2.51 13.04 21.58
N ILE A 62 1.80 12.18 20.85
CA ILE A 62 2.38 10.91 20.36
C ILE A 62 3.34 11.17 19.18
N ASN A 63 3.24 12.32 18.51
CA ASN A 63 4.11 12.74 17.41
C ASN A 63 4.28 11.66 16.32
N THR A 64 3.21 10.92 16.09
CA THR A 64 3.08 9.94 15.01
C THR A 64 1.69 10.06 14.42
N ARG A 65 1.55 9.64 13.16
CA ARG A 65 0.25 9.49 12.50
C ARG A 65 -0.10 8.04 12.23
N ASN A 66 0.75 7.11 12.67
CA ASN A 66 0.44 5.70 12.63
C ASN A 66 -0.70 5.39 13.60
N PHE A 67 -1.88 5.10 13.05
CA PHE A 67 -3.06 4.78 13.84
C PHE A 67 -2.87 3.58 14.73
N GLU A 68 -2.19 2.53 14.27
CA GLU A 68 -1.93 1.33 15.06
C GLU A 68 -1.18 1.69 16.36
N ILE A 69 -0.09 2.44 16.24
CA ILE A 69 0.72 2.89 17.39
C ILE A 69 -0.10 3.79 18.31
N ILE A 70 -0.90 4.70 17.76
CA ILE A 70 -1.76 5.59 18.56
C ILE A 70 -2.77 4.77 19.36
N MET A 71 -3.47 3.84 18.71
CA MET A 71 -4.47 3.00 19.36
C MET A 71 -3.84 2.10 20.43
N GLN A 72 -2.70 1.46 20.13
CA GLN A 72 -1.95 0.66 21.11
C GLN A 72 -1.52 1.50 22.33
N ASN A 73 -1.05 2.74 22.12
CA ASN A 73 -0.69 3.62 23.22
C ASN A 73 -1.89 4.01 24.09
N LEU A 74 -3.05 4.30 23.48
CA LEU A 74 -4.28 4.63 24.22
C LEU A 74 -4.77 3.43 25.04
N ASP A 75 -4.77 2.24 24.44
CA ASP A 75 -5.19 1.00 25.11
C ASP A 75 -4.25 0.66 26.28
N ASN A 76 -2.94 0.71 26.04
CA ASN A 76 -1.94 0.51 27.09
C ASN A 76 -2.07 1.54 28.21
N PHE A 77 -2.29 2.80 27.88
CA PHE A 77 -2.45 3.86 28.88
C PHE A 77 -3.72 3.65 29.72
N SER A 78 -4.83 3.24 29.11
CA SER A 78 -6.06 2.90 29.84
C SER A 78 -5.85 1.74 30.82
N VAL A 79 -5.17 0.68 30.39
CA VAL A 79 -4.82 -0.46 31.25
C VAL A 79 -3.92 -0.04 32.41
N LEU A 80 -2.92 0.81 32.17
CA LEU A 80 -2.03 1.30 33.22
C LEU A 80 -2.75 2.19 34.23
N ILE A 81 -3.67 3.07 33.79
CA ILE A 81 -4.50 3.87 34.71
C ILE A 81 -5.28 2.95 35.64
N SER A 82 -5.86 1.86 35.13
CA SER A 82 -6.55 0.87 35.95
C SER A 82 -5.62 0.13 36.90
N ALA A 83 -4.42 -0.26 36.46
CA ALA A 83 -3.48 -1.05 37.26
C ALA A 83 -2.87 -0.25 38.43
N PHE A 84 -2.74 1.07 38.30
CA PHE A 84 -2.15 1.95 39.32
C PHE A 84 -3.19 2.76 40.10
N ASP A 85 -4.45 2.34 40.12
CA ASP A 85 -5.56 3.04 40.80
C ASP A 85 -5.64 4.54 40.42
N GLY A 86 -5.37 4.83 39.15
CA GLY A 86 -5.40 6.18 38.62
C GLY A 86 -6.81 6.76 38.52
N SER A 87 -6.89 8.05 38.14
CA SER A 87 -8.16 8.77 38.07
C SER A 87 -9.16 8.10 37.12
N ALA A 88 -10.31 7.67 37.65
CA ALA A 88 -11.41 7.10 36.87
C ALA A 88 -11.90 8.07 35.78
N LYS A 89 -11.92 9.37 36.07
CA LYS A 89 -12.27 10.41 35.10
C LYS A 89 -11.27 10.51 33.95
N LEU A 90 -9.98 10.32 34.24
CA LEU A 90 -8.95 10.30 33.20
C LEU A 90 -9.09 9.05 32.33
N LYS A 91 -9.33 7.88 32.95
CA LYS A 91 -9.59 6.64 32.22
C LYS A 91 -10.76 6.78 31.26
N GLU A 92 -11.89 7.28 31.73
CA GLU A 92 -13.09 7.47 30.91
C GLU A 92 -12.84 8.41 29.73
N ARG A 93 -12.07 9.49 29.94
CA ARG A 93 -11.68 10.41 28.87
C ARG A 93 -10.83 9.72 27.79
N ILE A 94 -9.86 8.90 28.20
CA ILE A 94 -8.98 8.15 27.29
C ILE A 94 -9.76 7.06 26.54
N ASP A 95 -10.59 6.28 27.22
CA ASP A 95 -11.42 5.26 26.61
C ASP A 95 -12.37 5.87 25.58
N ALA A 96 -13.02 6.98 25.94
CA ALA A 96 -13.91 7.69 25.03
C ALA A 96 -13.15 8.24 23.81
N ALA A 97 -11.93 8.76 23.98
CA ALA A 97 -11.10 9.20 22.86
C ALA A 97 -10.68 8.03 21.95
N SER A 98 -10.28 6.90 22.52
CA SER A 98 -9.94 5.67 21.78
C SER A 98 -11.13 5.19 20.94
N VAL A 99 -12.32 5.09 21.55
CA VAL A 99 -13.55 4.70 20.85
C VAL A 99 -13.89 5.68 19.73
N ARG A 100 -13.79 6.99 19.97
CA ARG A 100 -14.06 8.00 18.94
C ARG A 100 -13.08 7.86 17.79
N LEU A 101 -11.78 7.78 18.04
CA LEU A 101 -10.75 7.63 17.00
C LEU A 101 -11.00 6.40 16.12
N LYS A 102 -11.34 5.27 16.76
CA LYS A 102 -11.66 4.02 16.08
C LYS A 102 -12.90 4.12 15.19
N MET A 103 -14.01 4.62 15.74
CA MET A 103 -15.26 4.82 14.97
C MET A 103 -15.04 5.78 13.81
N SER A 104 -14.31 6.86 14.08
CA SER A 104 -13.86 7.83 13.11
C SER A 104 -13.10 7.17 11.95
N LEU A 105 -12.07 6.37 12.25
CA LEU A 105 -11.31 5.66 11.22
C LEU A 105 -12.18 4.69 10.42
N LEU A 106 -13.07 3.96 11.09
CA LEU A 106 -13.96 3.00 10.46
C LEU A 106 -14.91 3.68 9.45
N GLU A 107 -15.55 4.78 9.86
CA GLU A 107 -16.43 5.56 8.99
C GLU A 107 -15.67 6.15 7.80
N ALA A 108 -14.43 6.63 8.01
CA ALA A 108 -13.58 7.11 6.92
C ALA A 108 -13.27 5.99 5.92
N VAL A 109 -12.91 4.79 6.39
CA VAL A 109 -12.64 3.65 5.51
C VAL A 109 -13.89 3.26 4.72
N LYS A 110 -15.06 3.17 5.37
CA LYS A 110 -16.33 2.83 4.72
C LYS A 110 -16.78 3.89 3.71
N ALA A 111 -16.60 5.17 4.01
CA ALA A 111 -16.99 6.26 3.11
C ALA A 111 -16.10 6.34 1.85
N LEU A 112 -14.82 5.97 1.98
CA LEU A 112 -13.82 6.10 0.91
C LEU A 112 -13.68 4.86 0.04
N HIS A 113 -14.33 3.76 0.37
CA HIS A 113 -14.17 2.50 -0.37
C HIS A 113 -15.54 1.94 -0.76
N PRO A 114 -15.72 1.54 -2.02
CA PRO A 114 -16.90 0.79 -2.43
C PRO A 114 -17.11 -0.44 -1.53
N GLU A 115 -18.35 -0.67 -1.10
CA GLU A 115 -18.70 -1.79 -0.19
C GLU A 115 -18.22 -3.15 -0.69
N HIS A 116 -18.18 -3.37 -2.02
CA HIS A 116 -17.80 -4.65 -2.59
C HIS A 116 -17.08 -4.53 -3.94
N VAL A 117 -16.24 -5.53 -4.20
CA VAL A 117 -15.43 -5.72 -5.41
C VAL A 117 -16.21 -5.56 -6.72
N PHE A 118 -17.50 -5.96 -6.76
CA PHE A 118 -18.36 -5.84 -7.94
C PHE A 118 -18.89 -4.42 -8.24
N LYS A 119 -18.65 -3.42 -7.37
CA LYS A 119 -19.00 -2.03 -7.69
C LYS A 119 -18.10 -1.43 -8.76
N VAL A 120 -16.89 -1.97 -8.93
CA VAL A 120 -16.04 -1.66 -10.09
C VAL A 120 -16.67 -2.31 -11.33
N PRO A 121 -16.97 -1.58 -12.41
CA PRO A 121 -17.51 -2.21 -13.61
C PRO A 121 -16.54 -3.26 -14.17
N GLU A 122 -17.06 -4.37 -14.70
CA GLU A 122 -16.23 -5.47 -15.25
C GLU A 122 -15.25 -4.97 -16.32
N GLU A 123 -15.70 -4.04 -17.17
CA GLU A 123 -14.86 -3.52 -18.23
C GLU A 123 -13.70 -2.64 -17.71
N GLU A 124 -13.93 -1.80 -16.69
CA GLU A 124 -12.86 -1.04 -16.02
C GLU A 124 -11.82 -1.98 -15.42
N SER A 125 -12.29 -3.03 -14.74
CA SER A 125 -11.46 -4.07 -14.14
C SER A 125 -10.61 -4.80 -15.20
N GLN A 126 -11.19 -5.08 -16.38
CA GLN A 126 -10.52 -5.76 -17.48
C GLN A 126 -9.50 -4.87 -18.22
N ILE A 127 -9.78 -3.58 -18.36
CA ILE A 127 -8.85 -2.61 -18.93
C ILE A 127 -7.63 -2.48 -18.01
N CYS A 128 -7.86 -2.26 -16.72
CA CYS A 128 -6.78 -2.16 -15.74
C CYS A 128 -5.97 -3.45 -15.63
N SER A 129 -6.62 -4.62 -15.69
CA SER A 129 -5.88 -5.89 -15.66
C SER A 129 -4.98 -6.05 -16.88
N THR A 130 -5.43 -5.63 -18.07
CA THR A 130 -4.60 -5.63 -19.28
C THR A 130 -3.38 -4.73 -19.10
N PHE A 131 -3.55 -3.55 -18.50
CA PHE A 131 -2.46 -2.65 -18.17
C PHE A 131 -1.43 -3.30 -17.23
N ILE A 132 -1.88 -3.89 -16.11
CA ILE A 132 -1.01 -4.56 -15.12
C ILE A 132 -0.29 -5.76 -15.75
N LYS A 133 -0.99 -6.52 -16.59
CA LYS A 133 -0.46 -7.73 -17.25
C LYS A 133 0.81 -7.45 -18.05
N ASN A 134 0.92 -6.29 -18.69
CA ASN A 134 2.11 -5.89 -19.45
C ASN A 134 3.40 -5.95 -18.61
N PHE A 135 3.31 -5.63 -17.31
CA PHE A 135 4.43 -5.61 -16.39
C PHE A 135 4.71 -7.01 -15.83
N LEU A 136 3.66 -7.74 -15.43
CA LEU A 136 3.80 -9.12 -14.95
C LEU A 136 4.38 -10.05 -16.04
N ASP A 137 3.92 -9.92 -17.28
CA ASP A 137 4.43 -10.69 -18.43
C ASP A 137 5.88 -10.37 -18.77
N SER A 138 6.38 -9.19 -18.36
CA SER A 138 7.79 -8.82 -18.52
C SER A 138 8.70 -9.43 -17.45
N GLY A 139 8.17 -10.24 -16.53
CA GLY A 139 8.89 -10.70 -15.34
C GLY A 139 9.04 -9.60 -14.28
N GLY A 140 8.24 -8.53 -14.40
CA GLY A 140 8.23 -7.41 -13.49
C GLY A 140 7.52 -7.70 -12.17
N LYS A 141 7.59 -6.70 -11.29
CA LYS A 141 6.93 -6.67 -9.98
C LYS A 141 6.05 -5.44 -9.92
N ILE A 142 4.93 -5.53 -9.21
CA ILE A 142 4.00 -4.42 -8.99
C ILE A 142 4.17 -3.94 -7.56
N PHE A 143 4.55 -2.69 -7.41
CA PHE A 143 4.63 -1.98 -6.15
C PHE A 143 3.47 -1.01 -6.05
N SER A 144 2.84 -0.92 -4.90
CA SER A 144 1.77 0.04 -4.63
C SER A 144 2.08 0.82 -3.36
N THR A 145 1.88 2.13 -3.38
CA THR A 145 1.81 2.95 -2.17
C THR A 145 0.38 3.21 -1.72
N ASN A 146 -0.61 2.65 -2.41
CA ASN A 146 -2.01 2.87 -2.11
C ASN A 146 -2.45 1.90 -1.03
N TYR A 147 -3.12 2.44 -0.01
CA TYR A 147 -3.70 1.65 1.07
C TYR A 147 -5.09 1.08 0.70
N ASP A 148 -5.69 1.56 -0.39
CA ASP A 148 -7.05 1.20 -0.79
C ASP A 148 -7.20 -0.23 -1.35
N LEU A 149 -8.45 -0.62 -1.55
CA LEU A 149 -8.83 -1.95 -2.02
C LEU A 149 -8.85 -2.10 -3.55
N LEU A 150 -8.62 -1.03 -4.32
CA LEU A 150 -8.87 -1.05 -5.75
C LEU A 150 -7.91 -1.99 -6.49
N LEU A 151 -6.62 -1.92 -6.19
CA LEU A 151 -5.63 -2.84 -6.77
C LEU A 151 -5.97 -4.29 -6.40
N TYR A 152 -6.28 -4.54 -5.12
CA TYR A 152 -6.65 -5.87 -4.64
C TYR A 152 -7.87 -6.42 -5.39
N TRP A 153 -8.91 -5.61 -5.61
CA TRP A 153 -10.09 -6.00 -6.37
C TRP A 153 -9.80 -6.36 -7.82
N VAL A 154 -8.96 -5.58 -8.50
CA VAL A 154 -8.54 -5.89 -9.87
C VAL A 154 -7.79 -7.23 -9.90
N LEU A 155 -6.86 -7.45 -8.97
CA LEU A 155 -6.08 -8.69 -8.90
C LEU A 155 -6.98 -9.92 -8.66
N MET A 156 -7.94 -9.82 -7.73
CA MET A 156 -8.81 -10.94 -7.37
C MET A 156 -9.82 -11.32 -8.46
N ARG A 157 -10.33 -10.35 -9.22
CA ARG A 157 -11.33 -10.61 -10.29
C ARG A 157 -10.72 -11.17 -11.56
N ASN A 158 -9.48 -10.78 -11.87
CA ASN A 158 -8.86 -11.07 -13.15
C ASN A 158 -7.89 -12.25 -13.03
N LYS A 159 -8.41 -13.48 -13.14
CA LYS A 159 -7.61 -14.72 -13.09
C LYS A 159 -6.48 -14.81 -14.13
N VAL A 160 -6.52 -13.97 -15.16
CA VAL A 160 -5.45 -13.83 -16.17
C VAL A 160 -4.15 -13.26 -15.58
N LEU A 161 -4.22 -12.63 -14.41
CA LEU A 161 -3.06 -12.10 -13.69
C LEU A 161 -2.49 -13.18 -12.77
N ASN A 162 -1.31 -13.69 -13.12
CA ASN A 162 -0.53 -14.55 -12.25
C ASN A 162 0.10 -13.70 -11.13
N HIS A 163 -0.70 -13.38 -10.10
CA HIS A 163 -0.29 -12.52 -9.01
C HIS A 163 -0.06 -13.33 -7.72
N VAL A 164 0.95 -12.93 -6.97
CA VAL A 164 1.30 -13.50 -5.67
C VAL A 164 1.73 -12.34 -4.77
N ASP A 165 1.05 -12.18 -3.64
CA ASP A 165 1.36 -11.16 -2.63
C ASP A 165 2.15 -11.71 -1.43
N GLY A 166 2.56 -12.97 -1.51
CA GLY A 166 3.36 -13.66 -0.49
C GLY A 166 2.53 -14.35 0.59
N CYS A 167 1.21 -14.17 0.59
CA CYS A 167 0.32 -14.72 1.60
C CYS A 167 -0.19 -16.13 1.23
N GLY A 168 -0.27 -17.02 2.21
CA GLY A 168 -0.80 -18.37 2.04
C GLY A 168 -1.26 -18.97 3.36
N ARG A 169 -2.02 -20.06 3.28
CA ARG A 169 -2.45 -20.83 4.46
C ARG A 169 -1.49 -21.96 4.74
N GLU A 170 -1.23 -22.23 6.00
CA GLU A 170 -0.47 -23.37 6.47
C GLU A 170 -1.38 -24.34 7.20
N LEU A 171 -1.06 -25.63 7.10
CA LEU A 171 -1.76 -26.65 7.87
C LEU A 171 -1.27 -26.55 9.31
N GLU A 172 -2.15 -26.30 10.26
CA GLU A 172 -1.77 -26.11 11.67
C GLU A 172 -1.61 -27.44 12.39
N ASN A 173 -2.40 -28.45 12.00
CA ASN A 173 -2.36 -29.79 12.59
C ASN A 173 -1.49 -30.76 11.78
N GLN A 174 -0.29 -30.35 11.37
CA GLN A 174 0.62 -31.21 10.61
C GLN A 174 0.98 -32.50 11.37
N SER A 175 0.68 -33.64 10.76
CA SER A 175 1.03 -34.99 11.22
C SER A 175 1.39 -35.86 9.99
N GLU A 176 1.91 -37.08 10.19
CA GLU A 176 2.26 -38.01 9.10
C GLU A 176 1.08 -38.28 8.15
N PHE A 177 -0.16 -38.25 8.68
CA PHE A 177 -1.39 -38.29 7.89
C PHE A 177 -2.50 -37.53 8.62
N VAL A 178 -3.16 -36.61 7.91
CA VAL A 178 -4.35 -35.88 8.38
C VAL A 178 -5.40 -35.99 7.28
N PRO A 179 -6.54 -36.69 7.52
CA PRO A 179 -7.66 -36.72 6.58
C PRO A 179 -8.08 -35.30 6.17
N GLU A 180 -8.52 -35.10 4.93
CA GLU A 180 -8.86 -33.77 4.39
C GLU A 180 -9.95 -33.07 5.24
N GLU A 181 -10.91 -33.84 5.73
CA GLU A 181 -11.98 -33.39 6.62
C GLU A 181 -11.51 -32.93 8.02
N GLU A 182 -10.31 -33.35 8.44
CA GLU A 182 -9.71 -32.99 9.73
C GLU A 182 -8.64 -31.89 9.60
N GLN A 183 -8.33 -31.43 8.38
CA GLN A 183 -7.31 -30.42 8.16
C GLN A 183 -7.74 -29.06 8.72
N ASN A 184 -6.96 -28.57 9.69
CA ASN A 184 -7.13 -27.22 10.22
C ASN A 184 -6.14 -26.29 9.54
N TRP A 185 -6.66 -25.33 8.79
CA TRP A 185 -5.86 -24.35 8.06
C TRP A 185 -5.78 -23.05 8.81
N SER A 186 -4.59 -22.46 8.83
CA SER A 186 -4.37 -21.13 9.39
C SER A 186 -5.16 -20.06 8.64
N GLU A 187 -5.16 -18.86 9.20
CA GLU A 187 -5.48 -17.64 8.44
C GLU A 187 -4.51 -17.47 7.26
N LEU A 188 -4.82 -16.50 6.39
CA LEU A 188 -3.99 -16.19 5.24
C LEU A 188 -2.78 -15.36 5.71
N ILE A 189 -1.67 -16.03 6.03
CA ILE A 189 -0.48 -15.43 6.63
C ILE A 189 0.54 -15.07 5.56
N TRP A 190 1.13 -13.88 5.64
CA TRP A 190 2.26 -13.48 4.80
C TRP A 190 3.52 -14.25 5.19
N GLY A 191 4.20 -14.84 4.19
CA GLY A 191 5.48 -15.51 4.37
C GLY A 191 5.60 -16.77 3.52
N LYS A 192 4.52 -17.56 3.42
CA LYS A 192 4.50 -18.85 2.71
C LYS A 192 4.95 -18.76 1.25
N TYR A 193 4.56 -17.70 0.54
CA TYR A 193 4.89 -17.51 -0.88
C TYR A 193 5.80 -16.29 -1.12
N ARG A 194 6.63 -15.94 -0.12
CA ARG A 194 7.53 -14.77 -0.17
C ARG A 194 8.50 -14.81 -1.35
N ASP A 195 8.98 -16.00 -1.72
CA ASP A 195 9.97 -16.18 -2.80
C ASP A 195 9.39 -15.94 -4.20
N THR A 196 8.09 -16.16 -4.37
CA THR A 196 7.37 -15.96 -5.65
C THR A 196 6.54 -14.67 -5.66
N GLN A 197 6.61 -13.87 -4.60
CA GLN A 197 5.87 -12.62 -4.47
C GLN A 197 6.20 -11.62 -5.59
N ASN A 198 5.17 -11.14 -6.28
CA ASN A 198 5.26 -10.15 -7.34
C ASN A 198 4.36 -8.92 -7.11
N ILE A 199 3.50 -8.91 -6.08
CA ILE A 199 2.72 -7.76 -5.63
C ILE A 199 3.23 -7.29 -4.27
N PHE A 200 3.51 -5.99 -4.13
CA PHE A 200 4.11 -5.41 -2.93
C PHE A 200 3.40 -4.12 -2.53
N TYR A 201 2.82 -4.08 -1.33
CA TYR A 201 2.19 -2.88 -0.79
C TYR A 201 3.20 -2.14 0.12
N LEU A 202 3.95 -1.20 -0.46
CA LEU A 202 5.05 -0.47 0.18
C LEU A 202 4.63 0.32 1.41
N HIS A 203 3.40 0.84 1.39
CA HIS A 203 2.79 1.58 2.49
C HIS A 203 1.67 0.76 3.14
N GLY A 204 1.66 -0.56 2.94
CA GLY A 204 0.59 -1.43 3.43
C GLY A 204 -0.72 -1.26 2.67
N ALA A 205 -1.75 -1.97 3.09
CA ALA A 205 -3.09 -1.91 2.53
C ALA A 205 -4.13 -2.39 3.53
N LEU A 206 -5.37 -1.92 3.38
CA LEU A 206 -6.50 -2.24 4.26
C LEU A 206 -6.72 -3.72 4.58
N PRO A 207 -6.42 -4.69 3.69
CA PRO A 207 -6.57 -6.11 4.03
C PRO A 207 -5.47 -6.66 4.94
N PHE A 208 -4.34 -5.98 5.12
CA PHE A 208 -3.20 -6.51 5.88
C PHE A 208 -3.27 -6.07 7.34
N PHE A 209 -3.05 -6.97 8.28
CA PHE A 209 -3.10 -6.73 9.73
C PHE A 209 -1.85 -7.31 10.39
N ASP A 210 -1.29 -6.59 11.36
CA ASP A 210 -0.19 -7.09 12.19
C ASP A 210 -0.79 -7.73 13.46
N THR A 211 -0.54 -9.02 13.66
CA THR A 211 -0.96 -9.73 14.88
C THR A 211 0.13 -9.71 15.96
N GLY A 212 1.23 -9.00 15.73
CA GLY A 212 2.42 -8.94 16.57
C GLY A 212 3.38 -10.12 16.35
N VAL A 213 2.88 -11.28 15.93
CA VAL A 213 3.69 -12.47 15.61
C VAL A 213 3.80 -12.67 14.10
N SER A 214 2.80 -12.24 13.34
CA SER A 214 2.70 -12.46 11.90
C SER A 214 1.87 -11.38 11.23
N VAL A 215 2.03 -11.23 9.92
CA VAL A 215 1.15 -10.39 9.13
C VAL A 215 0.06 -11.25 8.49
N VAL A 216 -1.20 -10.98 8.82
CA VAL A 216 -2.38 -11.67 8.29
C VAL A 216 -3.05 -10.81 7.24
N LYS A 217 -3.55 -11.43 6.18
CA LYS A 217 -4.34 -10.79 5.14
C LYS A 217 -5.80 -11.23 5.22
N GLU A 218 -6.69 -10.27 5.39
CA GLU A 218 -8.13 -10.47 5.27
C GLU A 218 -8.56 -10.72 3.82
N GLU A 219 -9.59 -11.54 3.66
CA GLU A 219 -10.17 -11.86 2.36
C GLU A 219 -11.70 -11.91 2.41
N TYR A 220 -12.31 -12.05 1.23
CA TYR A 220 -13.73 -12.32 1.14
C TYR A 220 -14.02 -13.72 1.66
N ASN A 221 -15.06 -13.87 2.51
CA ASN A 221 -15.57 -15.16 2.91
C ASN A 221 -17.03 -15.33 2.44
N GLN A 222 -17.62 -16.51 2.64
CA GLN A 222 -18.97 -16.81 2.17
C GLN A 222 -20.08 -15.97 2.85
N PHE A 223 -19.78 -15.37 4.00
CA PHE A 223 -20.77 -14.76 4.89
C PHE A 223 -20.69 -13.23 4.95
N ASN A 224 -19.52 -12.65 4.71
CA ASN A 224 -19.21 -11.24 4.93
C ASN A 224 -18.40 -10.66 3.75
N TYR A 225 -18.63 -9.38 3.46
CA TYR A 225 -17.75 -8.64 2.56
C TYR A 225 -16.42 -8.32 3.26
N LEU A 226 -15.38 -8.10 2.44
CA LEU A 226 -14.04 -7.78 2.96
C LEU A 226 -14.04 -6.57 3.90
N LEU A 227 -14.79 -5.51 3.58
CA LEU A 227 -14.88 -4.34 4.43
C LEU A 227 -15.57 -4.64 5.76
N ASP A 228 -16.52 -5.57 5.80
CA ASP A 228 -17.15 -6.01 7.05
C ASP A 228 -16.16 -6.81 7.91
N ASN A 229 -15.36 -7.69 7.29
CA ASN A 229 -14.30 -8.42 8.01
C ASN A 229 -13.25 -7.47 8.58
N ILE A 230 -12.80 -6.49 7.79
CA ILE A 230 -11.88 -5.43 8.24
C ILE A 230 -12.50 -4.64 9.40
N SER A 231 -13.79 -4.30 9.29
CA SER A 231 -14.53 -3.61 10.35
C SER A 231 -14.55 -4.41 11.65
N ASN A 232 -14.83 -5.71 11.56
CA ASN A 232 -14.88 -6.62 12.71
C ASN A 232 -13.51 -6.76 13.39
N ARG A 233 -12.41 -6.78 12.62
CA ARG A 233 -11.05 -6.77 13.18
C ARG A 233 -10.75 -5.46 13.91
N MET A 234 -11.06 -4.33 13.29
CA MET A 234 -10.92 -3.01 13.93
C MET A 234 -11.75 -2.94 15.22
N GLU A 235 -12.96 -3.49 15.22
CA GLU A 235 -13.81 -3.63 16.41
C GLU A 235 -13.19 -4.45 17.55
N LYS A 236 -12.29 -5.39 17.25
CA LYS A 236 -11.52 -6.16 18.24
C LYS A 236 -10.22 -5.49 18.68
N GLY A 237 -9.87 -4.34 18.10
CA GLY A 237 -8.62 -3.63 18.40
C GLY A 237 -7.46 -4.04 17.50
N GLU A 238 -7.74 -4.73 16.39
CA GLU A 238 -6.75 -5.08 15.36
C GLU A 238 -6.85 -4.08 14.21
N TYR A 239 -5.75 -3.38 13.90
CA TYR A 239 -5.77 -2.31 12.91
C TYR A 239 -5.01 -2.72 11.65
N PRO A 240 -5.48 -2.30 10.46
CA PRO A 240 -4.76 -2.59 9.24
C PRO A 240 -3.39 -1.92 9.22
N ILE A 241 -2.41 -2.60 8.64
CA ILE A 241 -1.08 -2.06 8.36
C ILE A 241 -1.20 -1.12 7.17
N PHE A 242 -1.17 0.18 7.43
CA PHE A 242 -0.95 1.16 6.39
C PHE A 242 -0.20 2.38 6.91
N VAL A 243 0.73 2.88 6.09
CA VAL A 243 1.53 4.06 6.36
C VAL A 243 0.73 5.27 5.90
N THR A 244 0.19 6.00 6.87
CA THR A 244 -0.58 7.23 6.65
C THR A 244 0.33 8.44 6.48
N ALA A 245 -0.27 9.62 6.35
CA ALA A 245 0.45 10.88 6.20
C ALA A 245 1.51 11.09 7.27
N GLY A 246 2.51 11.92 6.98
CA GLY A 246 3.70 12.11 7.80
C GLY A 246 4.88 12.42 6.87
N ASP A 247 5.99 12.89 7.42
CA ASP A 247 7.18 13.12 6.61
C ASP A 247 7.84 11.81 6.15
N GLY A 248 8.78 11.90 5.20
CA GLY A 248 9.45 10.71 4.66
C GLY A 248 10.19 9.88 5.72
N ALA A 249 10.67 10.50 6.80
CA ALA A 249 11.38 9.82 7.88
C ALA A 249 10.42 9.05 8.79
N GLN A 250 9.27 9.64 9.15
CA GLN A 250 8.20 8.97 9.88
C GLN A 250 7.67 7.76 9.12
N LYS A 251 7.45 7.91 7.80
CA LYS A 251 7.04 6.80 6.93
C LYS A 251 8.08 5.68 6.92
N LEU A 252 9.37 6.02 6.73
CA LEU A 252 10.45 5.03 6.72
C LEU A 252 10.59 4.33 8.07
N ASN A 253 10.42 5.05 9.18
CA ASN A 253 10.47 4.47 10.51
C ASN A 253 9.36 3.42 10.70
N HIS A 254 8.12 3.73 10.31
CA HIS A 254 7.01 2.77 10.34
C HIS A 254 7.33 1.55 9.45
N ILE A 255 7.79 1.78 8.22
CA ILE A 255 8.17 0.69 7.31
C ILE A 255 9.20 -0.25 7.95
N LYS A 256 10.21 0.30 8.64
CA LYS A 256 11.31 -0.48 9.23
C LYS A 256 10.95 -1.22 10.52
N HIS A 257 9.81 -0.92 11.14
CA HIS A 257 9.32 -1.61 12.34
C HIS A 257 8.30 -2.71 12.03
N ASN A 258 7.85 -2.85 10.79
CA ASN A 258 6.97 -3.93 10.35
C ASN A 258 7.70 -4.82 9.32
N GLU A 259 7.70 -6.14 9.54
CA GLU A 259 8.48 -7.08 8.71
C GLU A 259 8.01 -7.07 7.25
N TYR A 260 6.70 -7.08 7.03
CA TYR A 260 6.11 -7.07 5.70
C TYR A 260 6.46 -5.79 4.93
N LEU A 261 6.27 -4.63 5.56
CA LEU A 261 6.62 -3.34 4.94
C LEU A 261 8.12 -3.25 4.63
N THR A 262 8.96 -3.72 5.56
CA THR A 262 10.42 -3.81 5.36
C THR A 262 10.74 -4.67 4.15
N TYR A 263 10.11 -5.84 4.01
CA TYR A 263 10.33 -6.71 2.87
C TYR A 263 9.90 -6.07 1.54
N CYS A 264 8.75 -5.40 1.52
CA CYS A 264 8.28 -4.66 0.35
C CYS A 264 9.27 -3.56 -0.06
N TYR A 265 9.72 -2.76 0.91
CA TYR A 265 10.69 -1.68 0.69
C TYR A 265 12.05 -2.20 0.21
N ASP A 266 12.57 -3.25 0.84
CA ASP A 266 13.85 -3.85 0.48
C ASP A 266 13.75 -4.57 -0.88
N SER A 267 12.58 -5.08 -1.25
CA SER A 267 12.32 -5.61 -2.59
C SER A 267 12.44 -4.51 -3.64
N LEU A 268 11.87 -3.31 -3.39
CA LEU A 268 12.06 -2.16 -4.28
C LEU A 268 13.54 -1.74 -4.36
N CYS A 269 14.25 -1.71 -3.23
CA CYS A 269 15.68 -1.35 -3.17
C CYS A 269 16.61 -2.31 -3.93
N ARG A 270 16.16 -3.55 -4.16
CA ARG A 270 16.91 -4.60 -4.85
C ARG A 270 16.45 -4.79 -6.30
N THR A 271 15.43 -4.07 -6.74
CA THR A 271 14.89 -4.16 -8.09
C THR A 271 15.94 -3.81 -9.15
N GLU A 272 15.92 -4.55 -10.25
CA GLU A 272 16.78 -4.34 -11.41
C GLU A 272 15.93 -3.99 -12.64
N GLY A 273 16.55 -3.74 -13.79
CA GLY A 273 15.78 -3.48 -15.01
C GLY A 273 15.23 -2.05 -15.08
N SER A 274 13.92 -1.90 -15.27
CA SER A 274 13.27 -0.59 -15.41
C SER A 274 12.06 -0.46 -14.49
N LEU A 275 11.79 0.75 -14.01
CA LEU A 275 10.59 1.06 -13.22
C LEU A 275 9.68 2.00 -14.01
N VAL A 276 8.39 1.71 -14.09
CA VAL A 276 7.37 2.60 -14.66
C VAL A 276 6.46 3.05 -13.52
N THR A 277 6.14 4.34 -13.44
CA THR A 277 5.26 4.88 -12.40
C THR A 277 3.94 5.35 -12.99
N PHE A 278 2.83 5.03 -12.34
CA PHE A 278 1.51 5.55 -12.67
C PHE A 278 0.86 6.11 -11.41
N GLY A 279 0.40 7.36 -11.46
CA GLY A 279 -0.25 8.02 -10.35
C GLY A 279 0.69 8.42 -9.20
N PHE A 280 2.01 8.47 -9.46
CA PHE A 280 3.03 8.77 -8.46
C PHE A 280 3.90 9.95 -8.91
N ASN A 281 3.81 11.09 -8.20
CA ASN A 281 4.47 12.34 -8.58
C ASN A 281 5.72 12.67 -7.74
N PHE A 282 6.14 11.79 -6.82
CA PHE A 282 7.30 12.01 -5.94
C PHE A 282 7.21 13.35 -5.18
N GLY A 283 6.21 13.48 -4.32
CA GLY A 283 6.01 14.67 -3.51
C GLY A 283 7.12 14.84 -2.45
N GLU A 284 7.02 15.92 -1.68
CA GLU A 284 7.99 16.23 -0.60
C GLU A 284 8.06 15.11 0.45
N TYR A 285 6.97 14.37 0.64
CA TYR A 285 6.84 13.28 1.62
C TYR A 285 7.20 11.89 1.09
N ASP A 286 7.77 11.79 -0.12
CA ASP A 286 8.07 10.53 -0.80
C ASP A 286 9.58 10.30 -1.02
N GLU A 287 10.41 11.01 -0.25
CA GLU A 287 11.87 10.92 -0.36
C GLU A 287 12.41 9.50 -0.12
N HIS A 288 11.79 8.72 0.77
CA HIS A 288 12.16 7.33 1.02
C HIS A 288 12.02 6.43 -0.21
N ILE A 289 11.08 6.74 -1.13
CA ILE A 289 10.90 6.03 -2.39
C ILE A 289 11.99 6.41 -3.40
N ILE A 290 12.36 7.70 -3.48
CA ILE A 290 13.50 8.14 -4.30
C ILE A 290 14.80 7.46 -3.82
N GLU A 291 15.00 7.39 -2.50
CA GLU A 291 16.14 6.70 -1.91
C GLU A 291 16.14 5.19 -2.23
N ALA A 292 14.98 4.52 -2.17
CA ALA A 292 14.85 3.12 -2.58
C ALA A 292 15.22 2.92 -4.06
N ILE A 293 14.74 3.80 -4.94
CA ILE A 293 15.08 3.79 -6.38
C ILE A 293 16.58 4.03 -6.59
N ASN A 294 17.19 4.91 -5.80
CA ASN A 294 18.63 5.16 -5.87
C ASN A 294 19.47 3.97 -5.40
N ARG A 295 19.03 3.26 -4.36
CA ARG A 295 19.64 1.98 -3.93
C ARG A 295 19.53 0.92 -5.01
N ALA A 296 18.35 0.80 -5.64
CA ALA A 296 18.12 -0.09 -6.78
C ALA A 296 19.02 0.25 -7.98
N ALA A 297 19.21 1.55 -8.24
CA ALA A 297 20.14 2.06 -9.25
C ALA A 297 21.62 1.96 -8.84
N LYS A 298 21.93 1.37 -7.67
CA LYS A 298 23.27 1.26 -7.07
C LYS A 298 23.96 2.62 -6.98
N PHE A 299 23.20 3.67 -6.68
CA PHE A 299 23.63 5.07 -6.63
C PHE A 299 24.35 5.53 -7.91
N GLY A 300 23.96 4.98 -9.07
CA GLY A 300 24.52 5.33 -10.37
C GLY A 300 25.78 4.55 -10.76
N LYS A 301 26.26 3.63 -9.90
CA LYS A 301 27.38 2.74 -10.23
C LYS A 301 27.08 1.93 -11.49
N LYS A 302 28.05 1.82 -12.40
CA LYS A 302 27.94 1.09 -13.68
C LYS A 302 28.16 -0.41 -13.47
N VAL A 303 27.23 -1.06 -12.77
CA VAL A 303 27.17 -2.52 -12.60
C VAL A 303 26.01 -3.10 -13.43
N PRO A 304 26.07 -4.37 -13.86
CA PRO A 304 25.00 -4.99 -14.65
C PRO A 304 23.68 -5.11 -13.86
N ASP A 305 23.78 -5.46 -12.58
CA ASP A 305 22.63 -5.81 -11.74
C ASP A 305 22.10 -4.55 -11.02
N ARG A 306 21.40 -3.70 -11.79
CA ARG A 306 20.86 -2.43 -11.29
C ARG A 306 19.57 -2.02 -11.97
N LEU A 307 18.87 -1.07 -11.36
CA LEU A 307 17.81 -0.31 -12.00
C LEU A 307 18.41 0.69 -13.00
N TRP A 308 18.16 0.46 -14.29
CA TRP A 308 18.72 1.24 -15.40
C TRP A 308 17.99 2.55 -15.63
N SER A 309 16.65 2.50 -15.54
CA SER A 309 15.79 3.61 -15.92
C SER A 309 14.49 3.63 -15.15
N ILE A 310 13.94 4.83 -15.02
CA ILE A 310 12.59 5.08 -14.53
C ILE A 310 11.79 5.86 -15.58
N TYR A 311 10.53 5.46 -15.79
CA TYR A 311 9.55 6.13 -16.65
C TYR A 311 8.46 6.71 -15.75
N ILE A 312 8.41 8.04 -15.65
CA ILE A 312 7.50 8.73 -14.73
C ILE A 312 6.29 9.26 -15.50
N GLY A 313 5.10 8.79 -15.15
CA GLY A 313 3.85 9.28 -15.71
C GLY A 313 3.50 10.68 -15.18
N VAL A 314 3.39 11.66 -16.08
CA VAL A 314 2.98 13.04 -15.76
C VAL A 314 1.57 13.32 -16.30
N TYR A 315 0.77 14.11 -15.58
CA TYR A 315 -0.63 14.38 -15.92
C TYR A 315 -0.87 15.82 -16.38
N SER A 316 0.09 16.71 -16.12
CA SER A 316 0.03 18.14 -16.45
C SER A 316 1.42 18.71 -16.73
N ASP A 317 1.47 19.93 -17.29
CA ASP A 317 2.73 20.65 -17.45
C ASP A 317 3.40 21.01 -16.12
N ALA A 318 2.61 21.19 -15.05
CA ALA A 318 3.11 21.41 -13.71
C ALA A 318 3.83 20.17 -13.16
N ASP A 319 3.24 18.98 -13.35
CA ASP A 319 3.89 17.71 -12.97
C ASP A 319 5.19 17.51 -13.75
N LYS A 320 5.17 17.79 -15.05
CA LYS A 320 6.37 17.75 -15.88
C LYS A 320 7.46 18.68 -15.37
N ALA A 321 7.13 19.93 -15.06
CA ALA A 321 8.09 20.90 -14.52
C ALA A 321 8.67 20.42 -13.18
N HIS A 322 7.82 19.89 -12.29
CA HIS A 322 8.23 19.30 -11.02
C HIS A 322 9.22 18.14 -11.22
N ILE A 323 8.89 17.15 -12.06
CA ILE A 323 9.78 16.02 -12.34
C ILE A 323 11.10 16.47 -12.99
N GLU A 324 11.07 17.47 -13.86
CA GLU A 324 12.29 18.06 -14.43
C GLU A 324 13.17 18.73 -13.36
N GLN A 325 12.56 19.38 -12.36
CA GLN A 325 13.26 19.98 -11.22
C GLN A 325 13.91 18.92 -10.32
N ILE A 326 13.20 17.84 -9.99
CA ILE A 326 13.71 16.81 -9.08
C ILE A 326 14.56 15.72 -9.76
N LYS A 327 14.68 15.75 -11.08
CA LYS A 327 15.39 14.75 -11.90
C LYS A 327 16.79 14.40 -11.35
N SER A 328 17.54 15.37 -10.88
CA SER A 328 18.92 15.20 -10.37
C SER A 328 19.01 14.35 -9.10
N ARG A 329 17.90 14.20 -8.37
CA ARG A 329 17.78 13.33 -7.20
C ARG A 329 17.85 11.85 -7.58
N PHE A 330 17.44 11.48 -8.79
CA PHE A 330 17.49 10.12 -9.28
C PHE A 330 18.88 9.76 -9.82
N LYS A 331 19.38 8.58 -9.44
CA LYS A 331 20.69 8.05 -9.88
C LYS A 331 20.58 7.01 -11.01
N CYS A 332 19.41 6.90 -11.63
CA CYS A 332 19.16 6.15 -12.87
C CYS A 332 18.69 7.09 -13.99
N LYS A 333 18.51 6.55 -15.20
CA LYS A 333 18.03 7.35 -16.34
C LYS A 333 16.53 7.65 -16.18
N VAL A 334 16.17 8.94 -16.15
CA VAL A 334 14.77 9.38 -16.02
C VAL A 334 14.15 9.65 -17.39
N HIS A 335 12.99 9.05 -17.63
CA HIS A 335 12.07 9.27 -18.74
C HIS A 335 10.75 9.82 -18.20
N ILE A 336 10.03 10.59 -19.00
CA ILE A 336 8.67 11.04 -18.68
C ILE A 336 7.73 10.68 -19.81
N TYR A 337 6.50 10.30 -19.47
CA TYR A 337 5.45 10.01 -20.44
C TYR A 337 4.12 10.63 -20.02
N ASP A 338 3.26 10.92 -20.99
CA ASP A 338 1.90 11.38 -20.72
C ASP A 338 1.06 10.23 -20.16
N ALA A 339 0.76 10.30 -18.86
CA ALA A 339 0.02 9.25 -18.16
C ALA A 339 -1.41 9.07 -18.70
N LYS A 340 -2.02 10.10 -19.31
CA LYS A 340 -3.37 10.03 -19.89
C LYS A 340 -3.43 9.07 -21.08
N THR A 341 -2.29 8.84 -21.73
CA THR A 341 -2.21 7.91 -22.87
C THR A 341 -2.18 6.44 -22.44
N ALA A 342 -1.97 6.14 -21.14
CA ALA A 342 -1.92 4.76 -20.64
C ALA A 342 -3.30 4.08 -20.54
N LYS A 343 -4.39 4.87 -20.48
CA LYS A 343 -5.79 4.38 -20.45
C LYS A 343 -5.99 3.21 -19.47
N VAL A 344 -5.59 3.43 -18.21
CA VAL A 344 -5.68 2.42 -17.14
C VAL A 344 -7.14 2.15 -16.74
N TRP A 345 -7.97 3.17 -16.87
CA TRP A 345 -9.43 3.18 -16.71
C TRP A 345 -10.06 3.83 -17.96
N ARG A 346 -11.38 3.75 -18.14
CA ARG A 346 -12.06 4.34 -19.31
C ARG A 346 -12.01 5.86 -19.39
#